data_AF-A2ZM31-F1
#
_entry.id   AF-A2ZM31-F1
#
_cell.length_a   1.000
_cell.length_b   1.000
_cell.length_c   1.000
_cell.angle_alpha   90.00
_cell.angle_beta   90.00
_cell.angle_gamma   90.00
#
_symmetry.space_group_name_H-M   'P 1'
#
loop_
_entity.id
_entity.type
_entity.pdbx_description
1 polymer ?
#
loop_
_entity_poly.entity_id
_entity_poly.type
_entity_poly.pdbx_seq_one_letter_code
_entity_poly.pdbx_strand_id
1 'polypeptide(L)'
;MASPSRRWRRRRRRQRRRTRTVPLGVFLYHTTLPAARDWAELPVDAILQVFRWLDHVDILMGAGLASRSWRAAARDEPALWRRIDMRGFACLPYWQRHRRDTVRAMAREAVRRSAGRCEEFWSKVGGDDEVLRFLADQ
;
A
#
# COMPACT_ATOMS: atom_id res chain seq x y z
N MET A 1 -32.14 -55.80 30.60
CA MET A 1 -31.51 -57.13 30.70
C MET A 1 -30.68 -57.39 29.46
N ALA A 2 -29.52 -58.05 29.67
CA ALA A 2 -28.71 -58.81 28.72
C ALA A 2 -27.99 -58.07 27.57
N SER A 3 -26.68 -57.90 27.77
CA SER A 3 -25.70 -57.93 26.67
C SER A 3 -25.68 -59.32 26.00
N PRO A 4 -25.44 -59.39 24.69
CA PRO A 4 -24.70 -60.49 24.07
C PRO A 4 -23.34 -59.96 23.61
N SER A 5 -22.27 -60.31 24.31
CA SER A 5 -21.49 -61.53 24.08
C SER A 5 -20.33 -61.29 23.09
N ARG A 6 -19.18 -60.93 23.68
CA ARG A 6 -17.84 -61.54 23.56
C ARG A 6 -17.53 -62.41 22.32
N ARG A 7 -17.90 -62.04 21.08
CA ARG A 7 -17.53 -62.84 19.88
C ARG A 7 -17.23 -62.05 18.61
N TRP A 8 -17.01 -60.74 18.70
CA TRP A 8 -16.43 -59.95 17.61
C TRP A 8 -14.98 -59.49 17.88
N ARG A 9 -14.36 -60.06 18.93
CA ARG A 9 -12.99 -59.79 19.37
C ARG A 9 -11.86 -60.24 18.43
N ARG A 10 -12.12 -60.67 17.18
CA ARG A 10 -11.05 -61.30 16.37
C ARG A 10 -10.83 -60.79 14.94
N ARG A 11 -11.55 -59.77 14.43
CA ARG A 11 -11.38 -59.35 13.02
C ARG A 11 -11.12 -57.86 12.72
N ARG A 12 -10.94 -56.99 13.71
CA ARG A 12 -10.51 -55.59 13.46
C ARG A 12 -9.28 -55.15 14.25
N ARG A 13 -8.40 -56.09 14.59
CA ARG A 13 -7.05 -55.84 15.16
C ARG A 13 -6.03 -55.26 14.15
N ARG A 14 -6.48 -54.59 13.07
CA ARG A 14 -5.60 -54.12 11.98
C ARG A 14 -5.93 -52.74 11.39
N GLN A 15 -6.67 -51.87 12.08
CA GLN A 15 -6.65 -50.44 11.74
C GLN A 15 -5.74 -49.71 12.72
N ARG A 16 -4.46 -50.02 12.57
CA ARG A 16 -3.35 -49.18 13.03
C ARG A 16 -3.65 -47.75 12.61
N ARG A 17 -3.67 -46.87 13.61
CA ARG A 17 -3.27 -45.46 13.56
C ARG A 17 -2.64 -45.10 12.22
N ARG A 18 -3.41 -44.52 11.31
CA ARG A 18 -2.87 -43.64 10.27
C ARG A 18 -2.95 -42.23 10.82
N THR A 19 -2.11 -41.97 11.82
CA THR A 19 -1.54 -40.64 12.00
C THR A 19 -1.00 -40.25 10.64
N ARG A 20 -1.67 -39.31 9.97
CA ARG A 20 -1.18 -38.69 8.75
C ARG A 20 0.03 -37.86 9.15
N THR A 21 1.19 -38.50 9.19
CA THR A 21 2.47 -37.79 9.21
C THR A 21 2.57 -37.12 7.85
N VAL A 22 2.30 -35.83 7.82
CA VAL A 22 2.55 -35.02 6.63
C VAL A 22 4.08 -34.91 6.54
N PRO A 23 4.72 -35.41 5.48
CA PRO A 23 6.17 -35.29 5.36
C PRO A 23 6.54 -33.80 5.29
N LEU A 24 7.49 -33.39 6.12
CA LEU A 24 8.03 -32.03 6.17
C LEU A 24 8.52 -31.51 4.80
N GLY A 25 8.76 -32.39 3.82
CA GLY A 25 9.06 -32.03 2.43
C GLY A 25 7.93 -31.28 1.70
N VAL A 26 6.68 -31.45 2.11
CA VAL A 26 5.52 -30.70 1.60
C VAL A 26 5.42 -29.32 2.28
N PHE A 27 6.10 -29.09 3.41
CA PHE A 27 6.19 -27.75 4.00
C PHE A 27 7.34 -26.92 3.42
N LEU A 28 8.29 -27.56 2.75
CA LEU A 28 9.51 -26.94 2.22
C LEU A 28 9.39 -26.46 0.76
N TYR A 29 8.28 -26.71 0.05
CA TYR A 29 8.07 -26.10 -1.26
C TYR A 29 7.66 -24.62 -1.16
N HIS A 30 7.39 -24.10 0.04
CA HIS A 30 7.16 -22.67 0.27
C HIS A 30 8.46 -21.90 0.57
N THR A 31 9.53 -22.59 0.96
CA THR A 31 10.79 -21.95 1.39
C THR A 31 11.75 -21.61 0.26
N THR A 32 11.38 -21.84 -1.01
CA THR A 32 12.19 -21.48 -2.19
C THR A 32 11.49 -20.51 -3.14
N LEU A 33 10.41 -19.83 -2.71
CA LEU A 33 10.12 -18.53 -3.31
C LEU A 33 11.26 -17.60 -2.86
N PRO A 34 11.93 -16.89 -3.79
CA PRO A 34 12.87 -15.84 -3.36
C PRO A 34 12.13 -14.99 -2.33
N ALA A 35 12.72 -14.79 -1.16
CA ALA A 35 12.13 -13.99 -0.09
C ALA A 35 11.53 -12.74 -0.74
N ALA A 36 10.21 -12.57 -0.62
CA ALA A 36 9.51 -11.50 -1.29
C ALA A 36 10.28 -10.20 -1.00
N ARG A 37 10.70 -9.49 -2.05
CA ARG A 37 11.50 -8.28 -1.89
C ARG A 37 10.77 -7.37 -0.91
N ASP A 38 11.40 -7.06 0.21
CA ASP A 38 10.77 -6.15 1.17
C ASP A 38 10.82 -4.73 0.61
N TRP A 39 9.70 -4.32 0.03
CA TRP A 39 9.52 -2.98 -0.51
C TRP A 39 9.57 -1.91 0.60
N ALA A 40 9.34 -2.27 1.85
CA ALA A 40 9.45 -1.36 2.98
C ALA A 40 10.90 -1.08 3.39
N GLU A 41 11.86 -1.94 3.06
CA GLU A 41 13.29 -1.79 3.37
C GLU A 41 14.11 -1.22 2.21
N LEU A 42 13.46 -0.70 1.18
CA LEU A 42 14.16 -0.03 0.09
C LEU A 42 14.92 1.23 0.56
N PRO A 43 16.10 1.52 0.00
CA PRO A 43 16.77 2.79 0.25
C PRO A 43 15.90 3.95 -0.23
N VAL A 44 16.01 5.10 0.45
CA VAL A 44 15.19 6.29 0.18
C VAL A 44 15.28 6.69 -1.30
N ASP A 45 16.47 6.65 -1.91
CA ASP A 45 16.66 6.99 -3.32
C ASP A 45 15.83 6.12 -4.27
N ALA A 46 15.67 4.83 -3.97
CA ALA A 46 14.83 3.93 -4.77
C ALA A 46 13.34 4.26 -4.60
N ILE A 47 12.91 4.60 -3.38
CA ILE A 47 11.53 5.04 -3.12
C ILE A 47 11.24 6.35 -3.87
N LEU A 48 12.14 7.33 -3.77
CA LEU A 48 12.03 8.59 -4.49
C LEU A 48 12.00 8.37 -6.00
N GLN A 49 12.81 7.44 -6.51
CA GLN A 49 12.78 7.08 -7.92
C GLN A 49 11.42 6.52 -8.33
N VAL A 50 10.77 5.68 -7.50
CA VAL A 50 9.39 5.21 -7.75
C VAL A 50 8.41 6.38 -7.74
N PHE A 51 8.50 7.27 -6.75
CA PHE A 51 7.62 8.44 -6.68
C PHE A 51 7.69 9.34 -7.91
N ARG A 52 8.84 9.45 -8.58
CA ARG A 52 8.96 10.21 -9.83
C ARG A 52 8.15 9.66 -11.00
N TRP A 53 7.67 8.41 -10.93
CA TRP A 53 6.78 7.81 -11.92
C TRP A 53 5.29 8.00 -11.58
N LEU A 54 5.00 8.43 -10.36
CA LEU A 54 3.64 8.62 -9.86
C LEU A 54 3.27 10.11 -9.93
N ASP A 55 1.98 10.38 -10.08
CA ASP A 55 1.48 11.73 -9.81
C ASP A 55 1.32 11.95 -8.29
N HIS A 56 1.18 13.21 -7.88
CA HIS A 56 1.12 13.54 -6.46
C HIS A 56 -0.16 13.07 -5.80
N VAL A 57 -1.21 12.76 -6.57
CA VAL A 57 -2.45 12.16 -6.04
C VAL A 57 -2.20 10.71 -5.63
N ASP A 58 -1.51 9.94 -6.47
CA ASP A 58 -1.13 8.55 -6.18
C ASP A 58 -0.15 8.46 -5.00
N ILE A 59 0.75 9.43 -4.87
CA ILE A 59 1.65 9.53 -3.71
C ILE A 59 0.84 9.83 -2.44
N LEU A 60 -0.10 10.78 -2.49
CA LEU A 60 -0.90 11.21 -1.34
C LEU A 60 -1.91 10.16 -0.87
N MET A 61 -2.49 9.39 -1.79
CA MET A 61 -3.56 8.43 -1.48
C MET A 61 -3.11 6.97 -1.43
N GLY A 62 -1.93 6.65 -1.96
CA GLY A 62 -1.44 5.28 -2.07
C GLY A 62 -0.03 5.15 -1.54
N ALA A 63 0.96 5.43 -2.38
CA ALA A 63 2.34 5.02 -2.15
C ALA A 63 2.95 5.67 -0.88
N GLY A 64 2.63 6.93 -0.58
CA GLY A 64 3.06 7.62 0.64
C GLY A 64 2.38 7.11 1.92
N LEU A 65 1.38 6.22 1.82
CA LEU A 65 0.69 5.63 2.97
C LEU A 65 1.11 4.18 3.25
N ALA A 66 1.79 3.52 2.30
CA ALA A 66 2.06 2.08 2.31
C ALA A 66 2.89 1.61 3.52
N SER A 67 3.95 2.33 3.89
CA SER A 67 4.81 1.98 5.03
C SER A 67 5.38 3.23 5.72
N ARG A 68 6.07 3.03 6.85
CA ARG A 68 6.74 4.12 7.57
C ARG A 68 7.87 4.76 6.75
N SER A 69 8.67 3.95 6.05
CA SER A 69 9.77 4.43 5.20
C SER A 69 9.26 5.23 4.00
N TRP A 70 8.21 4.74 3.33
CA TRP A 70 7.60 5.44 2.19
C TRP A 70 6.93 6.74 2.61
N ARG A 71 6.25 6.74 3.76
CA ARG A 71 5.66 7.96 4.32
C ARG A 71 6.71 9.00 4.71
N ALA A 72 7.83 8.57 5.28
CA ALA A 72 8.94 9.45 5.59
C ALA A 72 9.53 10.05 4.31
N ALA A 73 9.84 9.21 3.30
CA ALA A 73 10.34 9.69 2.01
C ALA A 73 9.37 10.68 1.32
N ALA A 74 8.07 10.40 1.36
CA ALA A 74 7.06 11.28 0.75
C ALA A 74 6.91 12.61 1.49
N ARG A 75 7.19 12.67 2.80
CA ARG A 75 7.04 13.89 3.61
C ARG A 75 8.32 14.70 3.68
N ASP A 76 9.44 14.03 3.87
CA ASP A 76 10.70 14.65 4.27
C ASP A 76 11.56 15.07 3.07
N GLU A 77 11.17 14.72 1.84
CA GLU A 77 11.88 15.09 0.61
C GLU A 77 11.18 16.23 -0.15
N PRO A 78 11.60 17.49 0.00
CA PRO A 78 10.93 18.62 -0.64
C PRO A 78 11.19 18.69 -2.15
N ALA A 79 12.28 18.07 -2.65
CA ALA A 79 12.58 18.03 -4.07
C ALA A 79 11.46 17.32 -4.87
N LEU A 80 10.80 16.34 -4.25
CA LEU A 80 9.63 15.65 -4.81
C LEU A 80 8.45 16.60 -5.05
N TRP A 81 8.33 17.66 -4.26
CA TRP A 81 7.17 18.58 -4.25
C TRP A 81 7.44 19.90 -4.97
N ARG A 82 8.57 20.04 -5.67
CA ARG A 82 8.84 21.25 -6.48
C ARG A 82 7.97 21.32 -7.73
N ARG A 83 7.65 20.16 -8.30
CA ARG A 83 6.86 20.02 -9.53
C ARG A 83 5.61 19.20 -9.24
N ILE A 84 4.55 19.84 -8.78
CA ILE A 84 3.35 19.17 -8.27
C ILE A 84 2.41 18.84 -9.43
N ASP A 85 2.13 17.56 -9.65
CA ASP A 85 1.16 17.05 -10.62
C ASP A 85 -0.08 16.49 -9.93
N MET A 86 -1.19 17.23 -9.98
CA MET A 86 -2.49 16.87 -9.44
C MET A 86 -3.46 16.34 -10.51
N ARG A 87 -3.00 16.09 -11.75
CA ARG A 87 -3.87 15.69 -12.86
C ARG A 87 -4.54 14.33 -12.63
N GLY A 88 -3.92 13.44 -11.84
CA GLY A 88 -4.46 12.14 -11.42
C GLY A 88 -5.81 12.21 -10.74
N PHE A 89 -6.14 13.35 -10.11
CA PHE A 89 -7.44 13.52 -9.47
C PHE A 89 -8.61 13.34 -10.45
N ALA A 90 -8.42 13.80 -11.69
CA ALA A 90 -9.42 13.67 -12.75
C ALA A 90 -9.61 12.22 -13.24
N CYS A 91 -8.79 11.28 -12.77
CA CYS A 91 -8.87 9.85 -13.06
C CYS A 91 -9.50 9.04 -11.90
N LEU A 92 -9.65 9.63 -10.71
CA LEU A 92 -10.22 8.92 -9.56
C LEU A 92 -11.68 8.49 -9.81
N PRO A 93 -12.17 7.41 -9.22
CA PRO A 93 -13.58 7.07 -9.33
C PRO A 93 -14.49 8.12 -8.67
N TYR A 94 -15.74 8.24 -9.15
CA TYR A 94 -16.70 9.26 -8.73
C TYR A 94 -16.90 9.36 -7.20
N TRP A 95 -16.94 8.22 -6.50
CA TRP A 95 -17.08 8.18 -5.04
C TRP A 95 -15.87 8.76 -4.29
N GLN A 96 -14.68 8.74 -4.88
CA GLN A 96 -13.49 9.42 -4.34
C GLN A 96 -13.46 10.91 -4.73
N ARG A 97 -14.05 11.29 -5.88
CA ARG A 97 -14.14 12.69 -6.32
C ARG A 97 -15.16 13.52 -5.54
N HIS A 98 -16.22 12.89 -5.01
CA HIS A 98 -17.36 13.60 -4.42
C HIS A 98 -17.06 14.36 -3.13
N ARG A 99 -15.89 14.14 -2.54
CA ARG A 99 -15.37 15.05 -1.53
C ARG A 99 -14.70 16.21 -2.25
N ARG A 100 -15.47 17.25 -2.63
CA ARG A 100 -14.94 18.46 -3.29
C ARG A 100 -13.75 19.06 -2.53
N ASP A 101 -13.78 18.99 -1.20
CA ASP A 101 -12.70 19.44 -0.32
C ASP A 101 -11.44 18.58 -0.40
N THR A 102 -11.53 17.35 -0.94
CA THR A 102 -10.40 16.42 -1.01
C THR A 102 -9.34 16.88 -2.01
N VAL A 103 -9.72 17.45 -3.17
CA VAL A 103 -8.71 18.01 -4.09
C VAL A 103 -7.94 19.12 -3.42
N ARG A 104 -8.68 20.06 -2.82
CA ARG A 104 -8.10 21.24 -2.21
C ARG A 104 -7.22 20.88 -1.03
N ALA A 105 -7.67 19.95 -0.20
CA ALA A 105 -6.86 19.43 0.91
C ALA A 105 -5.57 18.78 0.41
N MET A 106 -5.63 17.97 -0.66
CA MET A 106 -4.45 17.35 -1.25
C MET A 106 -3.51 18.37 -1.89
N ALA A 107 -4.04 19.36 -2.61
CA ALA A 107 -3.24 20.42 -3.20
C ALA A 107 -2.54 21.24 -2.11
N ARG A 108 -3.25 21.65 -1.05
CA ARG A 108 -2.64 22.34 0.11
C ARG A 108 -1.55 21.52 0.77
N GLU A 109 -1.79 20.23 0.95
CA GLU A 109 -0.79 19.35 1.54
C GLU A 109 0.45 19.20 0.66
N ALA A 110 0.26 19.08 -0.65
CA ALA A 110 1.36 19.05 -1.61
C ALA A 110 2.19 20.34 -1.56
N VAL A 111 1.50 21.48 -1.53
CA VAL A 111 2.12 22.81 -1.46
C VAL A 111 2.88 23.00 -0.14
N ARG A 112 2.33 22.60 1.00
CA ARG A 112 3.05 22.64 2.29
C ARG A 112 4.34 21.84 2.25
N ARG A 113 4.33 20.67 1.62
CA ARG A 113 5.52 19.82 1.49
C ARG A 113 6.57 20.38 0.52
N SER A 114 6.17 21.27 -0.39
CA SER A 114 7.12 22.02 -1.22
C SER A 114 7.98 22.99 -0.40
N ALA A 115 7.53 23.37 0.81
CA ALA A 115 8.22 24.29 1.71
C ALA A 115 8.65 25.59 1.00
N GLY A 116 7.71 26.22 0.26
CA GLY A 116 7.94 27.47 -0.48
C GLY A 116 8.77 27.33 -1.76
N ARG A 117 9.13 26.11 -2.16
CA ARG A 117 9.94 25.83 -3.38
C ARG A 117 9.14 25.20 -4.50
N CYS A 118 7.83 25.45 -4.55
CA CYS A 118 7.00 25.01 -5.67
C CYS A 118 7.39 25.81 -6.93
N GLU A 119 7.91 25.13 -7.93
CA GLU A 119 8.30 25.68 -9.24
C GLU A 119 7.14 25.53 -10.24
N GLU A 120 6.43 24.40 -10.20
CA GLU A 120 5.39 24.06 -11.17
C GLU A 120 4.21 23.38 -10.47
N PHE A 121 2.98 23.71 -10.88
CA PHE A 121 1.76 23.11 -10.37
C PHE A 121 0.80 22.81 -11.54
N TRP A 122 0.46 21.54 -11.73
CA TRP A 122 -0.51 21.11 -12.75
C TRP A 122 -1.76 20.55 -12.10
N SER A 123 -2.93 20.98 -12.58
CA SER A 123 -4.21 20.41 -12.21
C SER A 123 -5.18 20.45 -13.37
N LYS A 124 -5.94 19.36 -13.57
CA LYS A 124 -7.08 19.31 -14.51
C LYS A 124 -8.40 19.69 -13.82
N VAL A 125 -8.48 19.49 -12.51
CA VAL A 125 -9.68 19.67 -11.69
C VAL A 125 -9.23 20.12 -10.30
N GLY A 126 -9.76 21.23 -9.79
CA GLY A 126 -9.48 21.73 -8.43
C GLY A 126 -8.17 22.48 -8.23
N GLY A 127 -7.53 22.94 -9.31
CA GLY A 127 -6.69 24.16 -9.25
C GLY A 127 -7.61 25.38 -9.21
N ASP A 128 -8.22 25.63 -8.06
CA ASP A 128 -9.07 26.80 -7.85
C ASP A 128 -8.24 28.01 -7.41
N ASP A 129 -8.82 29.20 -7.49
CA ASP A 129 -8.15 30.46 -7.11
C ASP A 129 -7.65 30.45 -5.65
N GLU A 130 -8.25 29.62 -4.80
CA GLU A 130 -7.89 29.48 -3.39
C GLU A 130 -6.60 28.67 -3.20
N VAL A 131 -6.37 27.62 -4.01
CA VAL A 131 -5.09 26.90 -4.05
C VAL A 131 -3.99 27.80 -4.62
N LEU A 132 -4.29 28.58 -5.67
CA LEU A 132 -3.33 29.54 -6.23
C LEU A 132 -2.97 30.65 -5.24
N ARG A 133 -3.94 31.15 -4.48
CA ARG A 133 -3.69 32.12 -3.40
C ARG A 133 -2.85 31.49 -2.29
N PHE A 134 -3.16 30.27 -1.87
CA PHE A 134 -2.37 29.55 -0.87
C PHE A 134 -0.92 29.34 -1.32
N LEU A 135 -0.69 29.05 -2.61
CA LEU A 135 0.64 28.96 -3.22
C LEU A 135 1.41 30.28 -3.15
N ALA A 136 0.74 31.41 -3.40
CA ALA A 136 1.35 32.74 -3.34
C ALA A 136 1.69 33.18 -1.91
N ASP A 137 0.98 32.66 -0.91
CA ASP A 137 1.18 32.96 0.51
C ASP A 137 2.25 32.08 1.20
N GLN A 138 2.89 31.14 0.48
CA GLN A 138 3.89 30.22 1.05
C GLN A 138 5.27 30.85 1.28
#